data_AF-A0A645JEK5-F1
#
_entry.id   AF-A0A645JEK5-F1
#
_cell.length_a   1.000
_cell.length_b   1.000
_cell.length_c   1.000
_cell.angle_alpha   90.00
_cell.angle_beta   90.00
_cell.angle_gamma   90.00
#
_symmetry.space_group_name_H-M   'P 1'
#
loop_
_entity.id
_entity.type
_entity.pdbx_description
1 polymer ?
#
loop_
_entity_poly.entity_id
_entity_poly.type
_entity_poly.pdbx_seq_one_letter_code
_entity_poly.pdbx_strand_id
1 'polypeptide(L)'
;MNRWTGPYYGDDLLAIMTAPHQFTPIYNGSAYKKEIEPDSIEAANAVLSGEGVRELTDDTYYFVNPDFTQDKTIETKMAFVCEIEGIHFYKPPAKTK
;
A
#
# COMPACT_ATOMS: atom_id res chain seq x y z
N MET A 1 2.70 1.79 6.10
CA MET A 1 3.54 2.77 6.83
C MET A 1 3.69 4.07 6.07
N ASN A 2 4.15 4.06 4.83
CA ASN A 2 4.33 5.27 4.00
C ASN A 2 3.14 6.24 4.05
N ARG A 3 1.91 5.76 3.93
CA ARG A 3 0.71 6.61 4.05
C ARG A 3 0.57 7.30 5.41
N TRP A 4 0.93 6.62 6.50
CA TRP A 4 0.85 7.14 7.86
C TRP A 4 1.95 8.15 8.18
N THR A 5 3.16 7.92 7.69
CA THR A 5 4.32 8.80 7.94
C THR A 5 4.49 9.89 6.88
N GLY A 6 3.84 9.74 5.73
CA GLY A 6 3.93 10.64 4.59
C GLY A 6 2.96 11.82 4.67
N PRO A 7 3.16 12.86 3.84
CA PRO A 7 2.43 14.13 3.95
C PRO A 7 1.02 14.11 3.35
N TYR A 8 0.56 12.98 2.78
CA TYR A 8 -0.62 12.95 1.90
C TYR A 8 -1.90 12.38 2.54
N TYR A 9 -1.81 11.57 3.59
CA TYR A 9 -2.97 10.81 4.11
C TYR A 9 -3.29 11.08 5.58
N GLY A 10 -2.43 11.81 6.30
CA GLY A 10 -2.63 12.17 7.71
C GLY A 10 -1.95 11.20 8.68
N ASP A 11 -2.15 11.45 9.97
CA ASP A 11 -1.47 10.81 11.10
C ASP A 11 -2.32 9.77 11.84
N ASP A 12 -3.57 9.53 11.41
CA ASP A 12 -4.44 8.50 11.96
C ASP A 12 -4.37 7.21 11.12
N LEU A 13 -3.59 6.25 11.62
CA LEU A 13 -3.44 4.94 11.00
C LEU A 13 -4.78 4.19 10.86
N LEU A 14 -5.68 4.29 11.85
CA LEU A 14 -6.97 3.62 11.80
C LEU A 14 -7.85 4.23 10.70
N ALA A 15 -7.88 5.56 10.58
CA ALA A 15 -8.59 6.23 9.50
C ALA A 15 -8.04 5.84 8.12
N ILE A 16 -6.71 5.76 7.98
CA ILE A 16 -6.07 5.31 6.73
C ILE A 16 -6.45 3.88 6.38
N MET A 17 -6.44 2.98 7.36
CA MET A 17 -6.79 1.56 7.15
C MET A 17 -8.28 1.39 6.83
N THR A 18 -9.15 2.14 7.50
CA THR A 18 -10.61 2.03 7.35
C THR A 18 -11.19 2.87 6.22
N ALA A 19 -10.36 3.68 5.54
CA ALA A 19 -10.81 4.47 4.40
C ALA A 19 -11.44 3.59 3.32
N PRO A 20 -12.56 4.02 2.70
CA PRO A 20 -13.30 3.21 1.75
C PRO A 20 -12.41 2.64 0.64
N HIS A 21 -12.60 1.35 0.36
CA HIS A 21 -11.91 0.60 -0.71
C HIS A 21 -10.37 0.54 -0.61
N GLN A 22 -9.76 0.94 0.51
CA GLN A 22 -8.29 0.83 0.68
C GLN A 22 -7.82 -0.59 0.96
N PHE A 23 -8.55 -1.34 1.77
CA PHE A 23 -8.21 -2.71 2.15
C PHE A 23 -9.45 -3.59 2.10
N THR A 24 -9.49 -4.49 1.11
CA THR A 24 -10.56 -5.48 0.94
C THR A 24 -10.85 -6.28 2.23
N PRO A 25 -9.84 -6.72 3.03
CA PRO A 25 -10.07 -7.44 4.27
C PRO A 25 -10.90 -6.68 5.32
N ILE A 26 -10.76 -5.35 5.38
CA ILE A 26 -11.53 -4.53 6.32
C ILE A 26 -12.97 -4.42 5.85
N TYR A 27 -13.16 -4.19 4.55
CA TYR A 27 -14.48 -4.06 3.94
C TYR A 27 -15.29 -5.37 3.97
N ASN A 28 -14.66 -6.51 3.67
CA ASN A 28 -15.35 -7.81 3.64
C ASN A 28 -15.38 -8.52 5.00
N GLY A 29 -14.86 -7.87 6.05
CA GLY A 29 -14.81 -8.39 7.42
C GLY A 29 -13.77 -9.48 7.68
N SER A 30 -12.96 -9.88 6.69
CA SER A 30 -11.95 -10.92 6.88
C SER A 30 -10.79 -10.49 7.79
N ALA A 31 -10.60 -9.19 7.99
CA ALA A 31 -9.65 -8.64 8.95
C ALA A 31 -9.97 -9.02 10.42
N TYR A 32 -11.22 -9.40 10.71
CA TYR A 32 -11.67 -9.76 12.06
C TYR A 32 -11.72 -11.28 12.30
N LYS A 33 -11.20 -12.08 11.35
CA LYS A 33 -11.07 -13.52 11.55
C LYS A 33 -10.12 -13.81 12.70
N LYS A 34 -10.37 -14.92 13.41
CA LYS A 34 -9.61 -15.32 14.61
C LYS A 34 -8.20 -15.83 14.27
N GLU A 35 -8.01 -16.31 13.04
CA GLU A 35 -6.74 -16.83 12.54
C GLU A 35 -6.15 -15.81 11.57
N ILE A 36 -4.91 -15.41 11.86
CA ILE A 36 -4.12 -14.48 11.06
C ILE A 36 -2.99 -15.31 10.46
N GLU A 37 -2.76 -15.14 9.15
CA GLU A 37 -1.68 -15.82 8.45
C GLU A 37 -0.31 -15.43 9.06
N PRO A 38 0.51 -16.40 9.52
CA PRO A 38 1.80 -16.12 10.16
C PRO A 38 2.72 -15.25 9.30
N ASP A 39 2.77 -15.51 7.99
CA ASP A 39 3.58 -14.77 7.03
C ASP A 39 3.17 -13.29 6.96
N SER A 40 1.87 -12.99 7.15
CA SER A 40 1.38 -11.61 7.20
C SER A 40 1.84 -10.88 8.46
N ILE A 41 1.94 -11.59 9.59
CA ILE A 41 2.47 -11.03 10.84
C ILE A 41 3.97 -10.76 10.70
N GLU A 42 4.72 -11.71 10.14
CA GLU A 42 6.16 -11.57 9.90
C GLU A 42 6.45 -10.38 8.99
N ALA A 43 5.76 -10.28 7.85
CA ALA A 43 5.91 -9.17 6.92
C ALA A 43 5.55 -7.81 7.57
N ALA A 44 4.49 -7.76 8.37
CA ALA A 44 4.12 -6.53 9.09
C ALA A 44 5.21 -6.12 10.10
N ASN A 45 5.75 -7.09 10.85
CA ASN A 45 6.80 -6.83 11.83
C ASN A 45 8.11 -6.37 11.17
N ALA A 46 8.51 -6.97 10.04
CA ALA A 46 9.68 -6.54 9.28
C ALA A 46 9.56 -5.08 8.82
N VAL A 47 8.38 -4.67 8.35
CA VAL A 47 8.15 -3.26 7.98
C VAL A 47 8.18 -2.35 9.21
N LEU A 48 7.66 -2.79 10.36
CA LEU A 48 7.67 -2.01 11.60
C LEU A 48 9.07 -1.88 12.21
N SER A 49 9.96 -2.87 12.02
CA SER A 49 11.36 -2.83 12.47
C SER A 49 12.28 -2.05 11.53
N GLY A 50 11.77 -1.61 10.36
CA GLY A 50 12.55 -0.89 9.35
C GLY A 50 13.23 -1.80 8.31
N GLU A 51 12.97 -3.11 8.33
CA GLU A 51 13.46 -4.12 7.39
C GLU A 51 12.50 -4.32 6.20
N GLY A 52 11.76 -3.28 5.80
CA GLY A 52 10.81 -3.35 4.70
C GLY A 52 11.46 -3.75 3.36
N VAL A 53 10.62 -3.85 2.32
CA VAL A 53 11.10 -4.22 0.97
C VAL A 53 11.99 -3.11 0.42
N ARG A 54 13.26 -3.44 0.15
CA ARG A 54 14.31 -2.50 -0.27
C ARG A 54 13.98 -1.73 -1.55
N GLU A 55 13.23 -2.35 -2.45
CA GLU A 55 12.78 -1.78 -3.72
C GLU A 55 11.71 -0.69 -3.53
N LEU A 56 11.03 -0.67 -2.38
CA LEU A 56 9.99 0.29 -2.06
C LEU A 56 10.57 1.43 -1.22
N THR A 57 10.43 2.64 -1.75
CA THR A 57 10.85 3.88 -1.06
C THR A 57 9.71 4.45 -0.22
N ASP A 58 10.04 5.30 0.76
CA ASP A 58 9.07 5.95 1.67
C ASP A 58 8.02 6.80 0.94
N ASP A 59 8.29 7.19 -0.31
CA ASP A 59 7.36 7.91 -1.17
C ASP A 59 6.47 7.00 -2.04
N THR A 60 6.48 5.69 -1.82
CA THR A 60 5.61 4.73 -2.51
C THR A 60 4.27 4.60 -1.79
N TYR A 61 3.17 4.97 -2.44
CA TYR A 61 1.84 5.06 -1.78
C TYR A 61 0.74 4.22 -2.44
N TYR A 62 0.95 3.78 -3.68
CA TYR A 62 -0.06 3.08 -4.45
C TYR A 62 0.48 1.75 -4.95
N PHE A 63 -0.40 0.77 -5.06
CA PHE A 63 -0.13 -0.48 -5.73
C PHE A 63 -1.37 -0.90 -6.50
N VAL A 64 -1.18 -1.53 -7.66
CA VAL A 64 -2.26 -2.10 -8.47
C VAL A 64 -1.83 -3.44 -9.02
N ASN A 65 -2.79 -4.35 -9.14
CA ASN A 65 -2.58 -5.55 -9.94
C ASN A 65 -3.13 -5.25 -11.35
N PRO A 66 -2.27 -5.19 -12.39
CA PRO A 66 -2.66 -4.80 -13.75
C PRO A 66 -3.65 -5.78 -14.38
N ASP A 67 -3.65 -7.05 -13.97
CA ASP A 67 -4.50 -8.11 -14.51
C ASP A 67 -5.96 -8.00 -14.02
N PHE A 68 -6.17 -7.39 -12.84
CA PHE A 68 -7.49 -7.27 -12.22
C PHE A 68 -8.03 -5.84 -12.20
N THR A 69 -7.17 -4.83 -12.38
CA THR A 69 -7.61 -3.42 -12.31
C THR A 69 -8.20 -2.93 -13.64
N GLN A 70 -9.46 -2.49 -13.58
CA GLN A 70 -10.12 -1.78 -14.68
C GLN A 70 -9.80 -0.28 -14.64
N ASP A 71 -9.58 0.28 -13.45
CA ASP A 71 -9.21 1.68 -13.29
C ASP A 71 -7.71 1.85 -13.56
N LYS A 72 -7.40 2.56 -14.66
CA LYS A 72 -6.04 2.86 -15.11
C LYS A 72 -5.51 4.21 -14.59
N THR A 73 -6.24 4.88 -13.70
CA THR A 73 -5.89 6.22 -13.19
C THR A 73 -4.50 6.24 -12.54
N ILE A 74 -4.19 5.27 -11.68
CA ILE A 74 -2.88 5.19 -11.01
C ILE A 74 -1.78 4.94 -12.03
N GLU A 75 -1.96 3.94 -12.90
CA GLU A 75 -0.99 3.57 -13.94
C GLU A 75 -0.69 4.73 -14.90
N THR A 76 -1.68 5.60 -15.14
CA THR A 76 -1.55 6.73 -16.08
C THR A 76 -1.00 8.00 -15.42
N LYS A 77 -1.35 8.27 -14.15
CA LYS A 77 -1.06 9.55 -13.49
C LYS A 77 0.11 9.50 -12.51
N MET A 78 0.49 8.31 -12.03
CA MET A 78 1.52 8.13 -11.02
C MET A 78 2.82 7.62 -11.64
N ALA A 79 3.94 7.85 -10.96
CA ALA A 79 5.23 7.36 -11.41
C ALA A 79 5.42 5.91 -10.94
N PHE A 80 5.76 5.02 -11.88
CA PHE A 80 6.09 3.63 -11.59
C PHE A 80 7.36 3.53 -10.74
N VAL A 81 7.34 2.65 -9.75
CA VAL A 81 8.47 2.37 -8.85
C VAL A 81 9.10 1.03 -9.20
N CYS A 82 8.35 -0.06 -9.02
CA CYS A 82 8.77 -1.42 -9.32
C CYS A 82 7.57 -2.37 -9.43
N GLU A 83 7.86 -3.60 -9.83
CA GLU A 83 6.94 -4.73 -9.77
C GLU A 83 7.45 -5.75 -8.76
N ILE A 84 6.55 -6.27 -7.93
CA ILE A 84 6.82 -7.40 -7.01
C ILE A 84 5.65 -8.37 -7.16
N GLU A 85 5.94 -9.60 -7.60
CA GLU A 85 4.95 -10.69 -7.73
C GLU A 85 3.69 -10.29 -8.53
N GLY A 86 3.86 -9.58 -9.65
CA GLY A 86 2.76 -9.12 -10.50
C GLY A 86 1.96 -7.93 -9.93
N ILE A 87 2.38 -7.38 -8.79
CA ILE A 87 1.82 -6.14 -8.24
C ILE A 87 2.74 -4.98 -8.63
N HIS A 88 2.17 -3.97 -9.29
CA HIS A 88 2.89 -2.77 -9.69
C HIS A 88 2.76 -1.70 -8.61
N PHE A 89 3.88 -1.13 -8.20
CA PHE A 89 3.96 -0.09 -7.16
C PHE A 89 4.23 1.28 -7.78
N TYR A 90 3.59 2.32 -7.22
CA TYR A 90 3.64 3.68 -7.74
C TYR A 90 3.76 4.73 -6.64
N LYS A 91 4.28 5.89 -7.05
CA LYS A 91 4.39 7.10 -6.24
C LYS A 91 3.84 8.33 -6.96
N PRO A 92 3.46 9.38 -6.20
CA PRO A 92 3.12 10.67 -6.78
C PRO A 92 4.19 11.13 -7.78
N PRO A 93 3.80 11.70 -8.93
CA PRO A 93 4.76 12.24 -9.87
C PRO A 93 5.58 13.34 -9.17
N ALA A 94 6.86 13.44 -9.52
CA ALA A 94 7.69 14.55 -9.07
C ALA A 94 6.99 15.87 -9.44
N LYS A 95 6.92 16.82 -8.51
CA LYS A 95 6.41 18.16 -8.83
C LYS A 95 7.32 18.74 -9.91
N THR A 96 6.82 18.86 -11.14
CA THR A 96 7.44 19.67 -12.18
C THR A 96 7.43 21.11 -11.65
N LYS A 97 8.62 21.66 -11.41
CA LYS A 97 8.81 23.07 -11.09
C LYS A 97 8.53 23.93 -12.32
#